data_AF-A0A7S4SK70-F1
#
_entry.id   AF-A0A7S4SK70-F1
#
_cell.length_a   1.000
_cell.length_b   1.000
_cell.length_c   1.000
_cell.angle_alpha   90.00
_cell.angle_beta   90.00
_cell.angle_gamma   90.00
#
_symmetry.space_group_name_H-M   'P 1'
#
loop_
_entity.id
_entity.type
_entity.pdbx_description
1 polymer ?
#
loop_
_entity_poly.entity_id
_entity_poly.type
_entity_poly.pdbx_seq_one_letter_code
_entity_poly.pdbx_strand_id
1 'polypeptide(L)'
;MAQGAIALHPPPGGPCRGPRVRGTRERRARGLRAAMALRASRRGPGPARPMELLQPTALLVGLWLLVVAAGDAEHPCEAEVASACPDRPGSEVARCLKDPTEHERPTVISSDCTDFLALHLACAEALSQHCEEAFFSRDTALCLTSWVDQDTLPPKCRAVMRWAIQREEEEEEADEGPTDELGMSAKDYEEKRAWQARHKAERSAAIERMSGAQREKKLKELERLKEEDPEEYKRVIAEEERRQKDMEEQLKRDRKLAAALERKRREDLGLPPEDQDGAGKSKGRRRKSKLSWFSWAKAWVKANWLALVLGIILLAYLFFNVLNIPEMLGCRNEDSDEEDSKDE
;
A
#
# COMPACT_ATOMS: atom_id res chain seq x y z
N MET A 1 21.40 45.15 -41.27
CA MET A 1 20.51 43.96 -41.22
C MET A 1 19.82 43.98 -39.87
N ALA A 2 18.49 43.99 -39.88
CA ALA A 2 17.66 44.43 -38.77
C ALA A 2 17.60 43.42 -37.63
N GLN A 3 17.75 43.91 -36.40
CA GLN A 3 17.53 43.18 -35.16
C GLN A 3 16.04 43.28 -34.82
N GLY A 4 15.35 42.13 -34.81
CA GLY A 4 13.95 42.03 -34.38
C GLY A 4 13.88 41.62 -32.91
N ALA A 5 13.58 42.58 -32.04
CA ALA A 5 13.27 42.32 -30.63
C ALA A 5 11.76 42.01 -30.51
N ILE A 6 11.42 40.79 -30.10
CA ILE A 6 10.05 40.40 -29.76
C ILE A 6 9.91 40.53 -28.24
N ALA A 7 9.21 41.57 -27.79
CA ALA A 7 8.83 41.76 -26.40
C ALA A 7 7.60 40.89 -26.10
N LEU A 8 7.76 39.86 -25.27
CA LEU A 8 6.65 39.08 -24.72
C LEU A 8 6.16 39.75 -23.43
N HIS A 9 4.97 40.32 -23.50
CA HIS A 9 4.24 40.80 -22.34
C HIS A 9 3.67 39.62 -21.52
N PRO A 10 3.74 39.63 -20.18
CA PRO A 10 2.99 38.70 -19.35
C PRO A 10 1.48 39.06 -19.31
N PRO A 11 0.57 38.07 -19.24
CA PRO A 11 -0.86 38.33 -19.12
C PRO A 11 -1.25 38.87 -17.73
N PRO A 12 -2.26 39.75 -17.66
CA PRO A 12 -2.73 40.34 -16.40
C PRO A 12 -3.50 39.32 -15.54
N GLY A 13 -3.28 39.41 -14.23
CA GLY A 13 -3.88 38.56 -13.20
C GLY A 13 -5.41 38.57 -13.19
N GLY A 14 -5.99 37.38 -13.02
CA GLY A 14 -7.40 37.18 -12.72
C GLY A 14 -7.68 37.35 -11.22
N PRO A 15 -8.76 38.03 -10.82
CA PRO A 15 -9.10 38.23 -9.41
C PRO A 15 -10.18 37.25 -8.91
N CYS A 16 -10.26 37.21 -7.57
CA CYS A 16 -11.42 36.86 -6.74
C CYS A 16 -11.73 35.38 -6.46
N ARG A 17 -11.13 34.93 -5.34
CA ARG A 17 -11.65 33.87 -4.46
C ARG A 17 -13.14 34.12 -4.13
N GLY A 18 -13.99 33.16 -4.47
CA GLY A 18 -15.38 33.13 -4.04
C GLY A 18 -15.52 32.82 -2.53
N PRO A 19 -16.64 33.24 -1.90
CA PRO A 19 -16.85 33.11 -0.46
C PRO A 19 -17.05 31.64 -0.03
N ARG A 20 -16.25 31.25 0.96
CA ARG A 20 -16.33 29.97 1.67
C ARG A 20 -17.60 29.97 2.53
N VAL A 21 -18.64 29.26 2.09
CA VAL A 21 -19.86 29.04 2.88
C VAL A 21 -19.49 28.17 4.09
N ARG A 22 -19.31 28.79 5.25
CA ARG A 22 -19.25 28.11 6.55
C ARG A 22 -20.65 27.60 6.88
N GLY A 23 -20.90 26.34 6.56
CA GLY A 23 -22.06 25.61 7.07
C GLY A 23 -21.96 25.47 8.58
N THR A 24 -22.72 26.28 9.30
CA THR A 24 -23.04 26.11 10.72
C THR A 24 -23.74 24.77 10.92
N ARG A 25 -23.03 23.78 11.45
CA ARG A 25 -23.63 22.54 11.98
C ARG A 25 -23.22 22.37 13.43
N GLU A 26 -23.61 23.36 14.23
CA GLU A 26 -23.56 23.32 15.68
C GLU A 26 -24.98 23.54 16.20
N ARG A 27 -25.41 22.66 17.12
CA ARG A 27 -26.71 22.55 17.82
C ARG A 27 -27.58 21.36 17.35
N ARG A 28 -28.06 20.62 18.36
CA ARG A 28 -28.73 19.30 18.39
C ARG A 28 -27.72 18.14 18.48
N ALA A 29 -27.50 17.45 19.60
CA ALA A 29 -28.29 17.32 20.82
C ALA A 29 -27.36 17.12 22.03
N ARG A 30 -27.37 18.09 22.94
CA ARG A 30 -27.14 17.84 24.38
C ARG A 30 -28.52 17.52 24.95
N GLY A 31 -28.70 16.32 25.49
CA GLY A 31 -29.95 15.94 26.14
C GLY A 31 -30.17 14.44 26.13
N LEU A 32 -29.41 13.72 26.97
CA LEU A 32 -29.77 12.44 27.61
C LEU A 32 -28.55 11.94 28.42
N ARG A 33 -28.19 12.69 29.46
CA ARG A 33 -27.38 12.20 30.60
C ARG A 33 -27.91 12.84 31.87
N ALA A 34 -29.07 12.39 32.29
CA ALA A 34 -29.60 12.58 33.63
C ALA A 34 -30.43 11.34 33.96
N ALA A 35 -30.26 10.83 35.19
CA ALA A 35 -30.88 9.63 35.76
C ALA A 35 -30.23 8.28 35.40
N MET A 36 -29.11 7.96 36.08
CA MET A 36 -28.97 6.69 36.80
C MET A 36 -27.77 6.79 37.76
N ALA A 37 -27.95 7.61 38.79
CA ALA A 37 -27.17 7.55 40.01
C ALA A 37 -28.18 7.51 41.15
N LEU A 38 -28.32 6.34 41.79
CA LEU A 38 -28.68 6.10 43.19
C LEU A 38 -29.14 4.64 43.35
N ARG A 39 -28.18 3.75 43.61
CA ARG A 39 -28.35 2.64 44.56
C ARG A 39 -26.98 2.14 45.00
N ALA A 40 -26.47 2.81 46.01
CA ALA A 40 -25.45 2.26 46.90
C ALA A 40 -26.09 1.16 47.75
N SER A 41 -25.50 -0.03 47.78
CA SER A 41 -25.60 -0.93 48.93
C SER A 41 -24.41 -1.89 49.00
N ARG A 42 -23.45 -1.50 49.85
CA ARG A 42 -22.68 -2.32 50.80
C ARG A 42 -22.30 -3.75 50.41
N ARG A 43 -20.98 -3.98 50.27
CA ARG A 43 -20.15 -5.14 50.72
C ARG A 43 -18.71 -4.82 50.30
N GLY A 44 -17.85 -4.30 51.18
CA GLY A 44 -16.91 -5.08 52.02
C GLY A 44 -15.48 -4.94 51.47
N PRO A 45 -14.45 -4.61 52.27
CA PRO A 45 -13.09 -4.42 51.77
C PRO A 45 -12.34 -5.75 51.72
N GLY A 46 -11.87 -6.14 50.54
CA GLY A 46 -10.89 -7.21 50.37
C GLY A 46 -9.78 -6.73 49.41
N PRO A 47 -8.49 -6.89 49.74
CA PRO A 47 -7.41 -6.56 48.82
C PRO A 47 -7.27 -7.70 47.80
N ALA A 48 -8.04 -7.64 46.72
CA ALA A 48 -7.83 -8.46 45.54
C ALA A 48 -7.13 -7.60 44.48
N ARG A 49 -5.92 -8.03 44.12
CA ARG A 49 -5.06 -7.41 43.10
C ARG A 49 -5.82 -7.29 41.76
N PRO A 50 -5.89 -6.11 41.12
CA PRO A 50 -6.45 -5.99 39.79
C PRO A 50 -5.51 -6.65 38.78
N MET A 51 -6.00 -7.73 38.19
CA MET A 51 -5.40 -8.46 37.09
C MET A 51 -5.54 -7.62 35.81
N GLU A 52 -4.38 -7.31 35.25
CA GLU A 52 -4.04 -6.88 33.89
C GLU A 52 -5.19 -6.72 32.87
N LEU A 53 -5.50 -5.46 32.57
CA LEU A 53 -6.27 -5.03 31.39
C LEU A 53 -5.53 -3.85 30.73
N LEU A 54 -4.22 -4.00 30.51
CA LEU A 54 -3.33 -2.93 30.08
C LEU A 54 -2.44 -3.37 28.91
N GLN A 55 -3.01 -3.85 27.79
CA GLN A 55 -2.14 -4.36 26.70
C GLN A 55 -2.62 -4.28 25.23
N PRO A 56 -3.46 -3.31 24.81
CA PRO A 56 -3.50 -2.95 23.39
C PRO A 56 -2.91 -1.57 23.05
N THR A 57 -2.70 -0.69 24.04
CA THR A 57 -2.14 0.67 23.79
C THR A 57 -0.62 0.70 23.72
N ALA A 58 0.08 -0.19 24.43
CA ALA A 58 1.55 -0.25 24.40
C ALA A 58 2.11 -0.70 23.03
N LEU A 59 1.40 -1.58 22.32
CA LEU A 59 1.84 -2.05 20.99
C LEU A 59 1.68 -0.98 19.90
N LEU A 60 0.67 -0.13 19.99
CA LEU A 60 0.46 0.97 19.03
C LEU A 60 1.47 2.12 19.24
N VAL A 61 1.88 2.39 20.49
CA VAL A 61 2.94 3.38 20.78
C VAL A 61 4.31 2.83 20.39
N GLY A 62 4.59 1.54 20.64
CA GLY A 62 5.83 0.90 20.21
C GLY A 62 6.02 0.88 18.69
N LEU A 63 4.94 0.64 17.93
CA LEU A 63 4.99 0.65 16.47
C LEU A 63 5.14 2.07 15.89
N TRP A 64 4.62 3.09 16.57
CA TRP A 64 4.83 4.49 16.17
C TRP A 64 6.25 4.98 16.47
N LEU A 65 6.85 4.52 17.59
CA LEU A 65 8.27 4.82 17.90
C LEU A 65 9.23 4.14 16.91
N LEU A 66 8.92 2.93 16.44
CA LEU A 66 9.77 2.21 15.49
C LEU A 66 9.81 2.87 14.10
N VAL A 67 8.74 3.56 13.69
CA VAL A 67 8.67 4.26 12.39
C VAL A 67 9.43 5.59 12.43
N VAL A 68 9.56 6.23 13.60
CA VAL A 68 10.34 7.47 13.74
C VAL A 68 11.85 7.19 13.76
N ALA A 69 12.29 6.04 14.29
CA ALA A 69 13.70 5.68 14.36
C ALA A 69 14.32 5.23 13.01
N ALA A 70 13.53 5.12 11.95
CA ALA A 70 14.00 4.67 10.63
C ALA A 70 14.09 5.80 9.59
N GLY A 71 13.92 7.07 10.00
CA GLY A 71 13.66 8.18 9.08
C GLY A 71 14.76 9.22 8.92
N ASP A 72 15.69 9.34 9.87
CA ASP A 72 16.82 10.24 9.71
C ASP A 72 17.94 9.45 9.08
N ALA A 73 18.00 9.50 7.74
CA ALA A 73 19.25 9.29 7.03
C ALA A 73 20.21 10.41 7.48
N GLU A 74 20.76 10.21 8.68
CA GLU A 74 21.95 10.86 9.21
C GLU A 74 22.98 10.86 8.09
N HIS A 75 23.65 11.99 7.96
CA HIS A 75 24.55 12.24 6.85
C HIS A 75 25.57 11.08 6.71
N PRO A 76 25.98 10.67 5.49
CA PRO A 76 26.77 9.44 5.30
C PRO A 76 28.09 9.40 6.08
N CYS A 77 28.57 10.55 6.56
CA CYS A 77 29.75 10.69 7.43
C CYS A 77 29.44 11.07 8.90
N GLU A 78 28.19 11.21 9.33
CA GLU A 78 27.86 11.84 10.63
C GLU A 78 28.42 11.05 11.82
N ALA A 79 28.29 9.72 11.76
CA ALA A 79 28.82 8.83 12.78
C ALA A 79 30.36 8.90 12.85
N GLU A 80 31.02 8.97 11.70
CA GLU A 80 32.47 9.09 11.57
C GLU A 80 32.96 10.45 12.05
N VAL A 81 32.27 11.55 11.72
CA VAL A 81 32.62 12.90 12.17
C VAL A 81 32.46 13.02 13.69
N ALA A 82 31.34 12.54 14.23
CA ALA A 82 31.07 12.60 15.66
C ALA A 82 32.07 11.79 16.50
N SER A 83 32.67 10.74 15.92
CA SER A 83 33.61 9.87 16.61
C SER A 83 35.08 10.26 16.40
N ALA A 84 35.46 10.71 15.20
CA ALA A 84 36.83 11.04 14.86
C ALA A 84 37.21 12.50 15.14
N CYS A 85 36.29 13.44 14.88
CA CYS A 85 36.58 14.87 14.78
C CYS A 85 35.45 15.77 15.33
N PRO A 86 34.94 15.56 16.56
CA PRO A 86 33.78 16.28 17.09
C PRO A 86 34.01 17.79 17.26
N ASP A 87 35.25 18.20 17.53
CA ASP A 87 35.60 19.61 17.84
C ASP A 87 36.00 20.43 16.59
N ARG A 88 35.96 19.84 15.39
CA ARG A 88 36.41 20.54 14.15
C ARG A 88 35.24 21.26 13.46
N PRO A 89 35.43 22.53 13.05
CA PRO A 89 34.41 23.24 12.25
C PRO A 89 34.30 22.61 10.85
N GLY A 90 33.10 22.65 10.25
CA GLY A 90 32.75 21.87 9.05
C GLY A 90 33.74 21.92 7.88
N SER A 91 34.44 23.05 7.65
CA SER A 91 35.46 23.16 6.61
C SER A 91 36.75 22.37 6.90
N GLU A 92 37.07 22.13 8.18
CA GLU A 92 38.25 21.38 8.64
C GLU A 92 37.97 19.89 8.84
N VAL A 93 36.70 19.50 8.96
CA VAL A 93 36.28 18.09 9.15
C VAL A 93 36.82 17.20 8.04
N ALA A 94 36.81 17.68 6.79
CA ALA A 94 37.34 16.92 5.66
C ALA A 94 38.84 16.59 5.79
N ARG A 95 39.60 17.53 6.36
CA ARG A 95 41.04 17.37 6.56
C ARG A 95 41.31 16.42 7.72
N CYS A 96 40.58 16.57 8.81
CA CYS A 96 40.68 15.68 9.97
C CYS A 96 40.33 14.24 9.60
N LEU A 97 39.22 13.99 8.88
CA LEU A 97 38.85 12.65 8.44
C LEU A 97 39.88 12.01 7.49
N LYS A 98 40.57 12.82 6.67
CA LYS A 98 41.58 12.33 5.73
C LYS A 98 42.84 11.82 6.41
N ASP A 99 43.24 12.43 7.53
CA ASP A 99 44.49 12.12 8.23
C ASP A 99 44.19 11.31 9.51
N PRO A 100 44.40 9.97 9.54
CA PRO A 100 44.07 9.12 10.70
C PRO A 100 44.82 9.49 11.98
N THR A 101 45.91 10.24 11.85
CA THR A 101 46.69 10.76 12.99
C THR A 101 46.02 11.93 13.69
N GLU A 102 45.07 12.61 13.04
CA GLU A 102 44.29 13.69 13.64
C GLU A 102 42.99 13.19 14.30
N HIS A 103 42.66 11.91 14.15
CA HIS A 103 41.45 11.33 14.74
C HIS A 103 41.60 11.22 16.27
N GLU A 104 40.62 11.71 17.01
CA GLU A 104 40.57 11.53 18.47
C GLU A 104 40.33 10.06 18.85
N ARG A 105 39.58 9.34 18.01
CA ARG A 105 39.32 7.91 18.15
C ARG A 105 39.58 7.21 16.81
N PRO A 106 40.24 6.04 16.81
CA PRO A 106 40.42 5.26 15.59
C PRO A 106 39.06 4.84 15.06
N THR A 107 38.70 5.34 13.87
CA THR A 107 37.41 5.10 13.25
C THR A 107 37.63 4.51 11.86
N VAL A 108 36.76 3.57 11.48
CA VAL A 108 36.76 2.98 10.14
C VAL A 108 35.78 3.79 9.30
N ILE A 109 36.30 4.53 8.33
CA ILE A 109 35.49 5.35 7.44
C ILE A 109 34.74 4.44 6.48
N SER A 110 33.42 4.59 6.40
CA SER A 110 32.59 3.86 5.44
C SER A 110 32.95 4.24 3.99
N SER A 111 32.63 3.37 3.03
CA SER A 111 32.79 3.69 1.59
C SER A 111 32.02 4.94 1.22
N ASP A 112 30.78 5.05 1.71
CA ASP A 112 29.87 6.13 1.40
C ASP A 112 30.39 7.46 1.97
N CYS A 113 30.95 7.43 3.17
CA CYS A 113 31.62 8.61 3.72
C CYS A 113 32.89 8.98 2.94
N THR A 114 33.65 8.00 2.47
CA THR A 114 34.84 8.26 1.63
C THR A 114 34.46 8.96 0.32
N ASP A 115 33.33 8.55 -0.27
CA ASP A 115 32.83 9.11 -1.52
C ASP A 115 32.35 10.55 -1.33
N PHE A 116 31.62 10.77 -0.24
CA PHE A 116 31.16 12.08 0.16
C PHE A 116 32.32 13.03 0.52
N LEU A 117 33.35 12.51 1.20
CA LEU A 117 34.57 13.26 1.50
C LEU A 117 35.29 13.72 0.23
N ALA A 118 35.36 12.85 -0.78
CA ALA A 118 35.94 13.18 -2.07
C ALA A 118 35.13 14.29 -2.79
N LEU A 119 33.80 14.28 -2.68
CA LEU A 119 32.93 15.36 -3.17
C LEU A 119 33.27 16.71 -2.51
N HIS A 120 33.34 16.75 -1.18
CA HIS A 120 33.65 17.98 -0.45
C HIS A 120 35.05 18.53 -0.78
N LEU A 121 36.06 17.67 -0.88
CA LEU A 121 37.41 18.08 -1.21
C LEU A 121 37.54 18.58 -2.66
N ALA A 122 36.82 17.97 -3.60
CA ALA A 122 36.84 18.38 -5.00
C ALA A 122 36.02 19.66 -5.27
N CYS A 123 34.97 19.88 -4.48
CA CYS A 123 34.02 20.99 -4.62
C CYS A 123 34.20 22.11 -3.58
N ALA A 124 35.27 22.10 -2.79
CA ALA A 124 35.45 23.04 -1.67
C ALA A 124 35.30 24.53 -2.07
N GLU A 125 35.85 24.91 -3.23
CA GLU A 125 35.75 26.27 -3.77
C GLU A 125 34.32 26.65 -4.21
N ALA A 126 33.58 25.70 -4.77
CA ALA A 126 32.20 25.94 -5.20
C ALA A 126 31.25 26.03 -3.99
N LEU A 127 31.49 25.22 -2.95
CA LEU A 127 30.69 25.21 -1.74
C LEU A 127 30.79 26.52 -0.95
N SER A 128 32.00 27.08 -0.82
CA SER A 128 32.19 28.37 -0.15
C SER A 128 31.58 29.53 -0.92
N GLN A 129 31.53 29.46 -2.26
CA GLN A 129 30.99 30.53 -3.10
C GLN A 129 29.46 30.48 -3.26
N HIS A 130 28.88 29.28 -3.34
CA HIS A 130 27.48 29.12 -3.77
C HIS A 130 26.57 28.49 -2.73
N CYS A 131 27.10 27.76 -1.74
CA CYS A 131 26.30 26.97 -0.80
C CYS A 131 26.43 27.46 0.66
N GLU A 132 26.73 28.75 0.87
CA GLU A 132 26.80 29.40 2.19
C GLU A 132 27.59 28.61 3.25
N GLU A 133 28.70 27.98 2.85
CA GLU A 133 29.53 27.17 3.75
C GLU A 133 28.79 26.00 4.44
N ALA A 134 27.75 25.46 3.80
CA ALA A 134 27.01 24.30 4.28
C ALA A 134 27.81 22.98 4.15
N PHE A 135 29.07 22.96 4.60
CA PHE A 135 29.96 21.80 4.58
C PHE A 135 29.39 20.66 5.43
N PHE A 136 29.45 19.42 4.93
CA PHE A 136 28.96 18.21 5.61
C PHE A 136 27.49 18.26 6.06
N SER A 137 26.68 19.06 5.34
CA SER A 137 25.22 19.04 5.49
C SER A 137 24.60 18.13 4.44
N ARG A 138 23.44 17.52 4.76
CA ARG A 138 22.66 16.73 3.80
C ARG A 138 22.27 17.55 2.55
N ASP A 139 22.14 18.86 2.73
CA ASP A 139 21.77 19.80 1.68
C ASP A 139 22.94 20.15 0.75
N THR A 140 24.18 19.76 1.05
CA THR A 140 25.34 20.01 0.18
C THR A 140 25.12 19.43 -1.21
N ALA A 141 24.73 18.15 -1.27
CA ALA A 141 24.47 17.46 -2.54
C ALA A 141 23.29 18.10 -3.27
N LEU A 142 22.23 18.49 -2.55
CA LEU A 142 21.08 19.18 -3.13
C LEU A 142 21.48 20.56 -3.69
N CYS A 143 22.28 21.34 -2.97
CA CYS A 143 22.77 22.64 -3.41
C CYS A 143 23.59 22.50 -4.70
N LEU A 144 24.59 21.61 -4.71
CA LEU A 144 25.44 21.42 -5.88
C LEU A 144 24.68 20.87 -7.09
N THR A 145 23.60 20.10 -6.90
CA THR A 145 22.82 19.52 -8.02
C THR A 145 21.71 20.42 -8.54
N SER A 146 21.02 21.16 -7.67
CA SER A 146 19.80 21.90 -8.05
C SER A 146 19.93 23.42 -8.00
N TRP A 147 20.97 23.97 -7.35
CA TRP A 147 21.11 25.41 -7.14
C TRP A 147 22.36 25.99 -7.83
N VAL A 148 23.32 25.14 -8.20
CA VAL A 148 24.54 25.57 -8.90
C VAL A 148 24.53 25.03 -10.33
N ASP A 149 24.73 25.93 -11.30
CA ASP A 149 24.88 25.54 -12.69
C ASP A 149 26.11 24.63 -12.86
N GLN A 150 25.93 23.45 -13.45
CA GLN A 150 27.02 22.49 -13.59
C GLN A 150 28.20 23.07 -14.39
N ASP A 151 27.94 24.01 -15.29
CA ASP A 151 28.97 24.65 -16.12
C ASP A 151 29.89 25.59 -15.34
N THR A 152 29.43 26.16 -14.22
CA THR A 152 30.21 27.07 -13.37
C THR A 152 31.05 26.32 -12.34
N LEU A 153 30.78 25.03 -12.12
CA LEU A 153 31.55 24.20 -11.20
C LEU A 153 32.99 23.96 -11.71
N PRO A 154 33.99 23.95 -10.82
CA PRO A 154 35.35 23.56 -11.15
C PRO A 154 35.37 22.18 -11.84
N PRO A 155 36.26 21.94 -12.83
CA PRO A 155 36.29 20.68 -13.57
C PRO A 155 36.51 19.45 -12.68
N LYS A 156 37.22 19.61 -11.56
CA LYS A 156 37.38 18.56 -10.53
C LYS A 156 36.05 18.21 -9.86
N CYS A 157 35.30 19.21 -9.43
CA CYS A 157 33.99 19.04 -8.83
C CYS A 157 33.00 18.37 -9.80
N ARG A 158 32.97 18.78 -11.08
CA ARG A 158 32.12 18.13 -12.10
C ARG A 158 32.44 16.67 -12.36
N ALA A 159 33.72 16.32 -12.42
CA ALA A 159 34.12 14.93 -12.56
C ALA A 159 33.61 14.13 -11.36
N VAL A 160 33.63 14.75 -10.18
CA VAL A 160 33.25 14.13 -8.93
C VAL A 160 31.72 14.09 -8.70
N MET A 161 30.96 14.99 -9.30
CA MET A 161 29.50 14.93 -9.25
C MET A 161 28.93 13.78 -10.09
N ARG A 162 29.61 13.40 -11.18
CA ARG A 162 29.12 12.36 -12.10
C ARG A 162 29.08 10.94 -11.52
N TRP A 163 29.87 10.64 -10.50
CA TRP A 163 29.87 9.34 -9.83
C TRP A 163 29.06 9.38 -8.52
N ALA A 164 29.07 10.51 -7.80
CA ALA A 164 28.35 10.66 -6.54
C ALA A 164 26.83 10.78 -6.75
N ILE A 165 26.39 11.40 -7.85
CA ILE A 165 25.01 11.32 -8.30
C ILE A 165 24.94 10.05 -9.13
N GLN A 166 24.56 8.93 -8.51
CA GLN A 166 24.11 7.79 -9.29
C GLN A 166 23.01 8.31 -10.21
N ARG A 167 23.32 8.42 -11.50
CA ARG A 167 22.32 8.74 -12.50
C ARG A 167 21.41 7.52 -12.56
N GLU A 168 20.32 7.57 -11.81
CA GLU A 168 19.17 6.66 -11.98
C GLU A 168 18.73 6.63 -13.47
N GLU A 169 19.11 7.66 -14.25
CA GLU A 169 18.94 7.71 -15.71
C GLU A 169 19.63 6.57 -16.49
N GLU A 170 20.74 5.97 -16.04
CA GLU A 170 21.47 4.98 -16.86
C GLU A 170 20.86 3.54 -16.78
N GLU A 171 19.98 3.27 -15.81
CA GLU A 171 19.15 2.04 -15.81
C GLU A 171 17.79 2.22 -16.51
N GLU A 172 17.34 3.45 -16.76
CA GLU A 172 16.05 3.73 -17.42
C GLU A 172 16.14 3.88 -18.95
N GLU A 173 17.30 4.22 -19.52
CA GLU A 173 17.41 4.55 -20.96
C GLU A 173 17.42 3.32 -21.90
N ALA A 174 17.32 2.08 -21.39
CA ALA A 174 17.45 0.86 -22.22
C ALA A 174 16.11 0.23 -22.68
N ASP A 175 14.94 0.81 -22.38
CA ASP A 175 13.64 0.19 -22.69
C ASP A 175 12.58 1.18 -23.26
N GLU A 176 13.02 2.17 -24.03
CA GLU A 176 12.13 3.05 -24.82
C GLU A 176 11.50 2.30 -26.01
N GLY A 177 10.59 1.37 -25.70
CA GLY A 177 9.53 1.00 -26.63
C GLY A 177 8.52 2.13 -26.78
N PRO A 178 7.73 2.19 -27.88
CA PRO A 178 6.71 3.21 -28.08
C PRO A 178 5.74 3.24 -26.90
N THR A 179 5.82 4.31 -26.10
CA THR A 179 4.84 4.58 -25.06
C THR A 179 3.49 4.86 -25.73
N ASP A 180 2.43 4.25 -25.20
CA ASP A 180 1.04 4.61 -25.53
C ASP A 180 0.84 6.13 -25.33
N GLU A 181 -0.22 6.75 -25.88
CA GLU A 181 -0.50 8.19 -25.71
C GLU A 181 -0.65 8.63 -24.24
N LEU A 182 -0.70 7.65 -23.33
CA LEU A 182 -0.70 7.81 -21.88
C LEU A 182 0.69 7.74 -21.22
N GLY A 183 1.77 7.55 -21.98
CA GLY A 183 3.15 7.56 -21.46
C GLY A 183 3.52 6.36 -20.57
N MET A 184 2.72 5.29 -20.55
CA MET A 184 3.00 4.09 -19.75
C MET A 184 3.65 3.01 -20.61
N SER A 185 4.71 2.40 -20.10
CA SER A 185 5.37 1.26 -20.73
C SER A 185 4.51 0.00 -20.67
N ALA A 186 4.79 -0.99 -21.53
CA ALA A 186 4.09 -2.28 -21.47
C ALA A 186 4.29 -2.98 -20.10
N LYS A 187 5.47 -2.81 -19.49
CA LYS A 187 5.79 -3.32 -18.16
C LYS A 187 4.90 -2.68 -17.08
N ASP A 188 4.69 -1.37 -17.14
CA ASP A 188 3.80 -0.66 -16.19
C ASP A 188 2.37 -1.16 -16.26
N TYR A 189 1.88 -1.48 -17.47
CA TYR A 189 0.55 -2.06 -17.65
C TYR A 189 0.43 -3.45 -17.04
N GLU A 190 1.45 -4.29 -17.18
CA GLU A 190 1.49 -5.62 -16.57
C GLU A 190 1.57 -5.54 -15.04
N GLU A 191 2.43 -4.68 -14.50
CA GLU A 191 2.57 -4.46 -13.06
C GLU A 191 1.27 -3.91 -12.47
N LYS A 192 0.69 -2.88 -13.09
CA LYS A 192 -0.59 -2.30 -12.67
C LYS A 192 -1.72 -3.32 -12.72
N ARG A 193 -1.74 -4.19 -13.73
CA ARG A 193 -2.73 -5.27 -13.84
C ARG A 193 -2.51 -6.33 -12.75
N ALA A 194 -1.27 -6.70 -12.45
CA ALA A 194 -0.93 -7.62 -11.37
C ALA A 194 -1.32 -7.04 -10.01
N TRP A 195 -1.03 -5.77 -9.77
CA TRP A 195 -1.42 -5.01 -8.59
C TRP A 195 -2.94 -4.96 -8.40
N GLN A 196 -3.69 -4.64 -9.47
CA GLN A 196 -5.15 -4.65 -9.44
C GLN A 196 -5.72 -6.05 -9.16
N ALA A 197 -5.12 -7.09 -9.74
CA ALA A 197 -5.52 -8.48 -9.51
C ALA A 197 -5.30 -8.89 -8.04
N ARG A 198 -4.13 -8.58 -7.47
CA ARG A 198 -3.82 -8.83 -6.05
C ARG A 198 -4.79 -8.12 -5.12
N HIS A 199 -4.98 -6.81 -5.28
CA HIS A 199 -5.91 -6.05 -4.42
C HIS A 199 -7.37 -6.46 -4.60
N LYS A 200 -7.77 -6.91 -5.79
CA LYS A 200 -9.12 -7.45 -6.00
C LYS A 200 -9.27 -8.77 -5.26
N ALA A 201 -8.29 -9.67 -5.34
CA ALA A 201 -8.28 -10.95 -4.64
C ALA A 201 -8.33 -10.76 -3.12
N GLU A 202 -7.49 -9.87 -2.58
CA GLU A 202 -7.47 -9.54 -1.15
C GLU A 202 -8.81 -8.98 -0.66
N ARG A 203 -9.39 -8.02 -1.40
CA ARG A 203 -10.72 -7.47 -1.07
C ARG A 203 -11.80 -8.54 -1.11
N SER A 204 -11.81 -9.41 -2.12
CA SER A 204 -12.78 -10.52 -2.17
C SER A 204 -12.62 -11.49 -1.02
N ALA A 205 -11.39 -11.85 -0.65
CA ALA A 205 -11.11 -12.74 0.47
C ALA A 205 -11.51 -12.13 1.82
N ALA A 206 -11.33 -10.82 2.00
CA ALA A 206 -11.79 -10.11 3.19
C ALA A 206 -13.32 -10.05 3.28
N ILE A 207 -13.99 -9.76 2.16
CA ILE A 207 -15.46 -9.76 2.08
C ILE A 207 -16.01 -11.16 2.37
N GLU A 208 -15.39 -12.20 1.83
CA GLU A 208 -15.81 -13.59 2.07
C GLU A 208 -15.70 -13.95 3.56
N ARG A 209 -14.57 -13.64 4.22
CA ARG A 209 -14.39 -13.86 5.65
C ARG A 209 -15.43 -13.12 6.50
N MET A 210 -15.69 -11.85 6.18
CA MET A 210 -16.70 -11.05 6.89
C MET A 210 -18.12 -11.58 6.67
N SER A 211 -18.46 -11.94 5.42
CA SER A 211 -19.78 -12.45 5.07
C SER A 211 -20.03 -13.85 5.64
N GLY A 212 -19.01 -14.71 5.70
CA GLY A 212 -19.07 -16.04 6.30
C GLY A 212 -19.32 -15.97 7.80
N ALA A 213 -18.55 -15.16 8.52
CA ALA A 213 -18.73 -14.95 9.95
C ALA A 213 -20.11 -14.36 10.30
N GLN A 214 -20.62 -13.43 9.48
CA GLN A 214 -21.98 -12.89 9.66
C GLN A 214 -23.07 -13.93 9.37
N ARG A 215 -22.92 -14.74 8.32
CA ARG A 215 -23.87 -15.81 7.98
C ARG A 215 -23.93 -16.86 9.09
N GLU A 216 -22.79 -17.28 9.61
CA GLU A 216 -22.74 -18.27 10.70
C GLU A 216 -23.41 -17.75 11.97
N LYS A 217 -23.15 -16.49 12.35
CA LYS A 217 -23.83 -15.85 13.49
C LYS A 217 -25.34 -15.78 13.29
N LYS A 218 -25.82 -15.36 12.12
CA LYS A 218 -27.25 -15.32 11.79
C LYS A 218 -27.90 -16.71 11.81
N LEU A 219 -27.21 -17.73 11.31
CA LEU A 219 -27.70 -19.10 11.34
C LEU A 219 -27.85 -19.62 12.77
N LYS A 220 -26.84 -19.39 13.64
CA LYS A 220 -26.91 -19.76 15.06
C LYS A 220 -28.01 -19.00 15.80
N GLU A 221 -28.22 -17.72 15.49
CA GLU A 221 -29.29 -16.91 16.08
C GLU A 221 -30.68 -17.41 15.65
N LEU A 222 -30.85 -17.72 14.36
CA LEU A 222 -32.08 -18.32 13.83
C LEU A 222 -32.36 -19.72 14.41
N GLU A 223 -31.31 -20.52 14.63
CA GLU A 223 -31.43 -21.84 15.26
C GLU A 223 -31.85 -21.73 16.72
N ARG A 224 -31.27 -20.81 17.49
CA ARG A 224 -31.71 -20.51 18.85
C ARG A 224 -33.15 -20.01 18.91
N LEU A 225 -33.53 -19.11 18.00
CA LEU A 225 -34.90 -18.59 17.92
C LEU A 225 -35.90 -19.70 17.62
N LYS A 226 -35.52 -20.69 16.80
CA LYS A 226 -36.36 -21.85 16.48
C LYS A 226 -36.59 -22.76 17.70
N GLU A 227 -35.62 -22.87 18.61
CA GLU A 227 -35.73 -23.66 19.83
C GLU A 227 -36.47 -22.90 20.95
N GLU A 228 -36.19 -21.61 21.13
CA GLU A 228 -36.76 -20.76 22.20
C GLU A 228 -38.21 -20.31 21.87
N ASP A 229 -38.51 -19.85 20.64
CA ASP A 229 -39.85 -19.39 20.23
C ASP A 229 -40.16 -19.70 18.73
N PRO A 230 -40.86 -20.81 18.44
CA PRO A 230 -41.17 -21.21 17.07
C PRO A 230 -42.17 -20.29 16.36
N GLU A 231 -42.96 -19.47 17.07
CA GLU A 231 -43.86 -18.50 16.45
C GLU A 231 -43.09 -17.28 15.95
N GLU A 232 -42.14 -16.77 16.74
CA GLU A 232 -41.30 -15.65 16.36
C GLU A 232 -40.43 -16.01 15.14
N TYR A 233 -39.85 -17.21 15.12
CA TYR A 233 -39.10 -17.72 13.97
C TYR A 233 -39.90 -17.68 12.67
N LYS A 234 -41.18 -18.09 12.69
CA LYS A 234 -42.06 -18.03 11.50
C LYS A 234 -42.30 -16.59 11.03
N ARG A 235 -42.40 -15.64 11.96
CA ARG A 235 -42.58 -14.21 11.61
C ARG A 235 -41.33 -13.65 10.95
N VAL A 236 -40.15 -13.96 11.48
CA VAL A 236 -38.87 -13.52 10.90
C VAL A 236 -38.69 -14.05 9.48
N ILE A 237 -38.96 -15.34 9.24
CA ILE A 237 -38.88 -15.95 7.90
C ILE A 237 -39.89 -15.31 6.94
N ALA A 238 -41.14 -15.08 7.38
CA ALA A 238 -42.16 -14.44 6.55
C ALA A 238 -41.80 -12.97 6.22
N GLU A 239 -41.17 -12.25 7.14
CA GLU A 239 -40.68 -10.89 6.89
C GLU A 239 -39.52 -10.87 5.89
N GLU A 240 -38.55 -11.79 6.01
CA GLU A 240 -37.46 -11.93 5.04
C GLU A 240 -37.98 -12.25 3.64
N GLU A 241 -38.99 -13.12 3.51
CA GLU A 241 -39.63 -13.43 2.22
C GLU A 241 -40.30 -12.19 1.61
N ARG A 242 -40.98 -11.36 2.42
CA ARG A 242 -41.58 -10.09 1.95
C ARG A 242 -40.51 -9.12 1.47
N ARG A 243 -39.43 -8.93 2.23
CA ARG A 243 -38.29 -8.09 1.83
C ARG A 243 -37.64 -8.58 0.54
N GLN A 244 -37.52 -9.89 0.34
CA GLN A 244 -37.00 -10.47 -0.91
C GLN A 244 -37.93 -10.18 -2.10
N LYS A 245 -39.25 -10.32 -1.94
CA LYS A 245 -40.22 -9.96 -2.97
C LYS A 245 -40.15 -8.48 -3.33
N ASP A 246 -40.08 -7.60 -2.33
CA ASP A 246 -39.94 -6.16 -2.54
C ASP A 246 -38.66 -5.80 -3.29
N MET A 247 -37.52 -6.42 -2.93
CA MET A 247 -36.26 -6.23 -3.66
C MET A 247 -36.33 -6.76 -5.10
N GLU A 248 -36.96 -7.91 -5.34
CA GLU A 248 -37.14 -8.44 -6.69
C GLU A 248 -38.03 -7.53 -7.55
N GLU A 249 -39.10 -6.98 -6.96
CA GLU A 249 -39.96 -6.01 -7.61
C GLU A 249 -39.23 -4.70 -7.93
N GLN A 250 -38.43 -4.18 -7.00
CA GLN A 250 -37.58 -3.01 -7.24
C GLN A 250 -36.60 -3.26 -8.39
N LEU A 251 -35.89 -4.39 -8.38
CA LEU A 251 -34.99 -4.78 -9.48
C LEU A 251 -35.74 -4.90 -10.82
N LYS A 252 -36.99 -5.36 -10.82
CA LYS A 252 -37.83 -5.37 -12.03
C LYS A 252 -38.16 -3.95 -12.50
N ARG A 253 -38.45 -3.01 -11.60
CA ARG A 253 -38.70 -1.60 -11.93
C ARG A 253 -37.44 -0.95 -12.50
N ASP A 254 -36.29 -1.16 -11.87
CA ASP A 254 -35.01 -0.60 -12.31
C ASP A 254 -34.60 -1.12 -13.68
N ARG A 255 -34.78 -2.43 -13.94
CA ARG A 255 -34.54 -3.00 -15.27
C ARG A 255 -35.42 -2.38 -16.34
N LYS A 256 -36.70 -2.11 -16.04
CA LYS A 256 -37.62 -1.45 -16.97
C LYS A 256 -37.19 0.01 -17.22
N LEU A 257 -36.78 0.72 -16.18
CA LEU A 257 -36.31 2.10 -16.29
C LEU A 257 -34.99 2.19 -17.06
N ALA A 258 -34.04 1.30 -16.79
CA ALA A 258 -32.77 1.22 -17.53
C ALA A 258 -33.01 0.92 -19.02
N ALA A 259 -33.90 -0.02 -19.34
CA ALA A 259 -34.28 -0.31 -20.72
C ALA A 259 -34.99 0.90 -21.40
N ALA A 260 -35.79 1.66 -20.66
CA ALA A 260 -36.41 2.88 -21.18
C ALA A 260 -35.38 3.99 -21.43
N LEU A 261 -34.41 4.18 -20.53
CA LEU A 261 -33.30 5.13 -20.72
C LEU A 261 -32.42 4.76 -21.92
N GLU A 262 -32.16 3.47 -22.14
CA GLU A 262 -31.41 3.00 -23.30
C GLU A 262 -32.13 3.31 -24.62
N ARG A 263 -33.47 3.15 -24.67
CA ARG A 263 -34.28 3.55 -25.84
C ARG A 263 -34.17 5.04 -26.11
N LYS A 264 -34.36 5.86 -25.07
CA LYS A 264 -34.26 7.32 -25.19
C LYS A 264 -32.88 7.75 -25.69
N ARG A 265 -31.81 7.16 -25.14
CA ARG A 265 -30.44 7.45 -25.58
C ARG A 265 -30.21 7.10 -27.06
N ARG A 266 -30.87 6.08 -27.60
CA ARG A 266 -30.77 5.73 -29.03
C ARG A 266 -31.57 6.68 -29.91
N GLU A 267 -32.77 7.08 -29.47
CA GLU A 267 -33.58 8.10 -30.14
C GLU A 267 -32.80 9.42 -30.24
N ASP A 268 -32.15 9.84 -29.15
CA ASP A 268 -31.32 11.05 -29.11
C ASP A 268 -30.09 10.97 -30.05
N LEU A 269 -29.60 9.76 -30.34
CA LEU A 269 -28.49 9.50 -31.28
C LEU A 269 -28.96 9.33 -32.73
N GLY A 270 -30.27 9.38 -33.01
CA GLY A 270 -30.81 9.16 -34.36
C GLY A 270 -30.58 7.74 -34.91
N LEU A 271 -30.25 6.78 -34.04
CA LEU A 271 -30.10 5.39 -34.44
C LEU A 271 -31.50 4.80 -34.70
N PRO A 272 -31.71 4.11 -35.84
CA PRO A 272 -33.00 3.50 -36.13
C PRO A 272 -33.37 2.53 -35.00
N PRO A 273 -34.66 2.46 -34.61
CA PRO A 273 -35.12 1.60 -33.54
C PRO A 273 -34.74 0.16 -33.86
N GLU A 274 -33.98 -0.49 -32.97
CA GLU A 274 -33.69 -1.91 -33.12
C GLU A 274 -35.00 -2.66 -32.92
N ASP A 275 -35.49 -3.32 -33.98
CA ASP A 275 -36.77 -4.01 -33.98
C ASP A 275 -36.83 -4.99 -32.79
N GLN A 276 -37.69 -4.69 -31.82
CA GLN A 276 -37.88 -5.47 -30.59
C GLN A 276 -38.27 -6.93 -30.85
N ASP A 277 -38.64 -7.26 -32.08
CA ASP A 277 -39.10 -8.57 -32.52
C ASP A 277 -37.95 -9.60 -32.65
N GLY A 278 -36.69 -9.16 -32.70
CA GLY A 278 -35.50 -10.04 -32.74
C GLY A 278 -35.01 -10.51 -31.37
N ALA A 279 -35.25 -9.75 -30.30
CA ALA A 279 -34.66 -9.99 -28.98
C ALA A 279 -35.38 -11.05 -28.13
N GLY A 280 -36.64 -11.39 -28.48
CA GLY A 280 -37.46 -12.37 -27.75
C GLY A 280 -37.15 -13.83 -28.07
N LYS A 281 -36.62 -14.15 -29.26
CA LYS A 281 -36.46 -15.54 -29.73
C LYS A 281 -35.04 -16.12 -29.60
N SER A 282 -34.00 -15.30 -29.43
CA SER A 282 -32.61 -15.80 -29.34
C SER A 282 -32.17 -16.22 -27.92
N LYS A 283 -32.78 -15.67 -26.86
CA LYS A 283 -32.44 -16.03 -25.46
C LYS A 283 -32.99 -17.40 -25.01
N GLY A 284 -33.97 -17.96 -25.71
CA GLY A 284 -34.53 -19.29 -25.43
C GLY A 284 -33.63 -20.47 -25.87
N ARG A 285 -32.74 -20.25 -26.85
CA ARG A 285 -31.90 -21.33 -27.41
C ARG A 285 -30.59 -21.55 -26.63
N ARG A 286 -30.09 -20.53 -25.92
CA ARG A 286 -28.83 -20.60 -25.13
C ARG A 286 -28.98 -21.17 -23.72
N ARG A 287 -30.20 -21.23 -23.16
CA ARG A 287 -30.45 -21.85 -21.83
C ARG A 287 -30.53 -23.38 -21.87
N LYS A 288 -30.82 -23.99 -23.03
CA LYS A 288 -30.86 -25.46 -23.17
C LYS A 288 -29.47 -26.12 -23.27
N SER A 289 -28.39 -25.38 -23.61
CA SER A 289 -27.05 -25.98 -23.69
C SER A 289 -26.34 -26.14 -22.34
N LYS A 290 -26.65 -25.30 -21.33
CA LYS A 290 -26.01 -25.41 -20.00
C LYS A 290 -26.51 -26.61 -19.18
N LEU A 291 -27.77 -27.00 -19.35
CA LEU A 291 -28.32 -28.21 -18.72
C LEU A 291 -27.77 -29.50 -19.37
N SER A 292 -27.46 -29.47 -20.67
CA SER A 292 -26.84 -30.59 -21.38
C SER A 292 -25.36 -30.78 -21.01
N TRP A 293 -24.64 -29.70 -20.71
CA TRP A 293 -23.24 -29.81 -20.26
C TRP A 293 -23.14 -30.51 -18.90
N PHE A 294 -24.04 -30.20 -17.96
CA PHE A 294 -24.08 -30.87 -16.66
C PHE A 294 -24.48 -32.36 -16.76
N SER A 295 -25.35 -32.74 -17.71
CA SER A 295 -25.69 -34.15 -17.93
C SER A 295 -24.55 -34.93 -18.59
N TRP A 296 -23.86 -34.32 -19.55
CA TRP A 296 -22.68 -34.92 -20.19
C TRP A 296 -21.51 -35.04 -19.21
N ALA A 297 -21.27 -34.03 -18.37
CA ALA A 297 -20.28 -34.08 -17.29
C ALA A 297 -20.59 -35.20 -16.28
N LYS A 298 -21.86 -35.39 -15.89
CA LYS A 298 -22.26 -36.52 -15.02
C LYS A 298 -22.00 -37.88 -15.66
N ALA A 299 -22.25 -38.03 -16.97
CA ALA A 299 -21.99 -39.27 -17.70
C ALA A 299 -20.48 -39.56 -17.81
N TRP A 300 -19.68 -38.53 -18.10
CA TRP A 300 -18.22 -38.63 -18.20
C TRP A 300 -17.56 -38.92 -16.84
N VAL A 301 -18.01 -38.26 -15.76
CA VAL A 301 -17.54 -38.54 -14.40
C VAL A 301 -17.91 -39.96 -13.97
N LYS A 302 -19.09 -40.48 -14.32
CA LYS A 302 -19.43 -41.89 -14.06
C LYS A 302 -18.56 -42.87 -14.82
N ALA A 303 -18.21 -42.57 -16.08
CA ALA A 303 -17.35 -43.43 -16.88
C ALA A 303 -15.90 -43.43 -16.40
N ASN A 304 -15.40 -42.30 -15.89
CA ASN A 304 -14.00 -42.10 -15.54
C ASN A 304 -13.73 -41.90 -14.05
N TRP A 305 -14.66 -42.29 -13.16
CA TRP A 305 -14.53 -42.05 -11.72
C TRP A 305 -13.27 -42.71 -11.12
N LEU A 306 -12.92 -43.91 -11.60
CA LEU A 306 -11.74 -44.65 -11.16
C LEU A 306 -10.44 -43.90 -11.50
N ALA A 307 -10.34 -43.36 -12.72
CA ALA A 307 -9.18 -42.59 -13.16
C ALA A 307 -9.03 -41.28 -12.36
N LEU A 308 -10.14 -40.63 -12.01
CA LEU A 308 -10.15 -39.46 -11.13
C LEU A 308 -9.67 -39.79 -9.72
N VAL A 309 -10.13 -40.90 -9.13
CA VAL A 309 -9.69 -41.34 -7.81
C VAL A 309 -8.19 -41.67 -7.81
N LEU A 310 -7.72 -42.42 -8.81
CA LEU A 310 -6.30 -42.72 -8.96
C LEU A 310 -5.44 -41.46 -9.18
N GLY A 311 -5.93 -40.51 -9.98
CA GLY A 311 -5.27 -39.22 -10.17
C GLY A 311 -5.16 -38.40 -8.88
N ILE A 312 -6.22 -38.36 -8.07
CA ILE A 312 -6.21 -37.68 -6.77
C ILE A 312 -5.23 -38.35 -5.80
N ILE A 313 -5.20 -39.69 -5.76
CA ILE A 313 -4.26 -40.44 -4.92
C ILE A 313 -2.81 -40.18 -5.35
N LEU A 314 -2.52 -40.15 -6.65
CA LEU A 314 -1.19 -39.83 -7.18
C LEU A 314 -0.77 -38.40 -6.81
N LEU A 315 -1.68 -37.43 -6.94
CA LEU A 315 -1.40 -36.04 -6.61
C LEU A 315 -1.15 -35.85 -5.11
N ALA A 316 -1.93 -36.52 -4.27
CA ALA A 316 -1.71 -36.55 -2.82
C ALA A 316 -0.37 -37.21 -2.47
N TYR A 317 -0.01 -38.33 -3.11
CA TYR A 317 1.28 -38.99 -2.92
C TYR A 317 2.45 -38.06 -3.28
N LEU A 318 2.39 -37.35 -4.40
CA LEU A 318 3.40 -36.36 -4.77
C LEU A 318 3.47 -35.22 -3.76
N PHE A 319 2.34 -34.72 -3.29
CA PHE A 319 2.28 -33.66 -2.29
C PHE A 319 2.93 -34.08 -0.96
N PHE A 320 2.59 -35.27 -0.46
CA PHE A 320 3.16 -35.81 0.79
C PHE A 320 4.64 -36.19 0.66
N ASN A 321 5.10 -36.63 -0.50
CA ASN A 321 6.52 -36.95 -0.69
C ASN A 321 7.36 -35.69 -0.94
N VAL A 322 6.88 -34.72 -1.73
CA VAL A 322 7.64 -33.49 -2.03
C VAL A 322 7.70 -32.57 -0.81
N LEU A 323 6.64 -32.48 0.00
CA LEU A 323 6.61 -31.61 1.18
C LEU A 323 7.23 -32.22 2.45
N ASN A 324 7.52 -33.53 2.48
CA ASN A 324 8.28 -34.15 3.57
C ASN A 324 9.80 -34.23 3.31
N ILE A 325 10.29 -33.74 2.17
CA ILE A 325 11.74 -33.72 1.87
C ILE A 325 12.55 -32.61 2.61
N PRO A 326 12.01 -31.45 3.05
CA PRO A 326 12.86 -30.37 3.56
C PRO A 326 13.33 -30.55 5.02
N GLU A 327 12.87 -31.54 5.78
CA GLU A 327 13.34 -31.74 7.17
C GLU A 327 14.65 -32.53 7.28
N MET A 328 15.09 -33.25 6.22
CA MET A 328 16.33 -34.05 6.27
C MET A 328 17.57 -33.34 5.71
N LEU A 329 17.43 -32.09 5.25
CA LEU A 329 18.54 -31.21 4.84
C LEU A 329 18.71 -30.02 5.80
N GLY A 330 18.32 -30.22 7.07
CA GLY A 330 18.69 -29.32 8.15
C GLY A 330 20.22 -29.26 8.25
N CYS A 331 20.79 -28.26 7.57
CA CYS A 331 22.13 -27.78 7.81
C CYS A 331 22.25 -27.47 9.30
N ARG A 332 22.91 -28.40 10.00
CA ARG A 332 23.66 -28.22 11.23
C ARG A 332 24.47 -26.92 11.11
N ASN A 333 23.92 -25.81 11.59
CA ASN A 333 24.75 -24.68 12.01
C ASN A 333 25.30 -25.05 13.38
N GLU A 334 26.56 -25.49 13.36
CA GLU A 334 27.47 -25.45 14.49
C GLU A 334 27.58 -24.00 14.97
N ASP A 335 26.74 -23.61 15.93
CA ASP A 335 27.05 -22.51 16.82
C ASP A 335 28.16 -23.02 17.75
N SER A 336 29.40 -22.75 17.34
CA SER A 336 30.60 -22.97 18.12
C SER A 336 30.48 -22.21 19.45
N ASP A 337 30.63 -22.98 20.52
CA ASP A 337 30.95 -22.49 21.85
C ASP A 337 32.20 -21.60 21.79
N GLU A 338 32.08 -20.37 22.27
CA GLU A 338 33.21 -19.56 22.70
C GLU A 338 32.85 -18.92 24.04
N GLU A 339 32.76 -19.78 25.07
CA GLU A 339 33.32 -19.46 26.37
C GLU A 339 34.83 -19.30 26.16
N ASP A 340 35.44 -18.17 26.52
CA ASP A 340 36.20 -18.08 27.78
C ASP A 340 37.00 -16.77 27.90
N SER A 341 37.13 -16.32 29.14
CA SER A 341 38.20 -15.43 29.66
C SER A 341 38.09 -13.93 29.29
N LYS A 342 38.49 -12.96 30.13
CA LYS A 342 39.28 -12.98 31.36
C LYS A 342 39.26 -11.56 31.97
N ASP A 343 39.16 -11.49 33.29
CA ASP A 343 39.84 -10.58 34.23
C ASP A 343 40.36 -9.20 33.73
N GLU A 344 39.75 -8.10 34.19
CA GLU A 344 40.31 -7.04 35.08
C GLU A 344 39.43 -5.80 35.15
#